data_AF-A0A2S0HUF6-F1
#
_entry.id   AF-A0A2S0HUF6-F1
#
_cell.length_a   1.000
_cell.length_b   1.000
_cell.length_c   1.000
_cell.angle_alpha   90.00
_cell.angle_beta   90.00
_cell.angle_gamma   90.00
#
_symmetry.space_group_name_H-M   'P 1'
#
loop_
_entity.id
_entity.type
_entity.pdbx_description
1 polymer ?
#
loop_
_entity_poly.entity_id
_entity_poly.type
_entity_poly.pdbx_seq_one_letter_code
_entity_poly.pdbx_strand_id
1 'polypeptide(L)'
;MILNKIVEKLKSVERKRLLIYVIVYFLWGLLMHHVGQWLEIAKFTFWWQVISTYILYMVPISILLRGYSIFTQYAYGLVAMAILEFGGYTLGTSYIYPDNILEQCFGTHTFALGMAMFFALYFPIGNWVVNRIYLLFVDDKSKI
;
A
#
# COMPACT_ATOMS: atom_id res chain seq x y z
N MET A 1 14.22 10.21 -19.43
CA MET A 1 13.06 11.13 -19.55
C MET A 1 11.89 10.76 -18.62
N ILE A 2 11.41 9.51 -18.59
CA ILE A 2 10.30 9.09 -17.71
C ILE A 2 10.70 9.05 -16.22
N LEU A 3 11.88 8.50 -15.91
CA LEU A 3 12.38 8.40 -14.53
C LEU A 3 12.52 9.78 -13.86
N ASN A 4 13.01 10.78 -14.58
CA ASN A 4 13.15 12.15 -14.07
C ASN A 4 11.78 12.73 -13.69
N LYS A 5 10.74 12.52 -14.51
CA LYS A 5 9.37 12.96 -14.20
C LYS A 5 8.80 12.30 -12.95
N ILE A 6 9.09 11.01 -12.74
CA ILE A 6 8.70 10.28 -11.52
C ILE A 6 9.38 10.90 -10.30
N VAL A 7 10.70 11.12 -10.37
CA VAL A 7 11.48 11.70 -9.28
C VAL A 7 11.02 13.12 -8.96
N GLU A 8 10.78 13.95 -9.97
CA GLU A 8 10.25 15.31 -9.80
C GLU A 8 8.89 15.30 -9.11
N LYS A 9 7.98 14.40 -9.52
CA LYS A 9 6.67 14.26 -8.89
C LYS A 9 6.78 13.87 -7.41
N LEU A 10 7.69 12.96 -7.06
CA LEU A 10 7.95 12.60 -5.66
C LEU A 10 8.54 13.76 -4.85
N LYS A 11 9.50 14.49 -5.43
CA LYS A 11 10.13 15.67 -4.79
C LYS A 11 9.17 16.85 -4.62
N SER A 12 8.15 16.95 -5.46
CA SER A 12 7.15 18.04 -5.40
C SER A 12 6.20 17.94 -4.20
N VAL A 13 6.22 16.82 -3.46
CA VAL A 13 5.32 16.63 -2.32
C VAL A 13 5.80 17.42 -1.12
N GLU A 14 4.91 18.23 -0.55
CA GLU A 14 5.16 18.94 0.70
C GLU A 14 5.54 17.98 1.84
N ARG A 15 6.55 18.37 2.64
CA ARG A 15 7.08 17.58 3.75
C ARG A 15 6.01 17.10 4.73
N LYS A 16 5.04 17.96 5.07
CA LYS A 16 3.92 17.60 5.96
C LYS A 16 3.06 16.49 5.38
N ARG A 17 2.70 16.61 4.10
CA ARG A 17 1.90 15.60 3.41
C ARG A 17 2.68 14.29 3.29
N LEU A 18 3.97 14.35 2.99
CA LEU A 18 4.84 13.17 2.97
C LEU A 18 4.89 12.48 4.35
N LEU A 19 4.99 13.24 5.44
CA LEU A 19 4.95 12.70 6.79
C LEU A 19 3.63 11.98 7.08
N ILE A 20 2.49 12.55 6.67
CA ILE A 20 1.18 11.90 6.81
C ILE A 20 1.13 10.61 5.99
N TYR A 21 1.66 10.59 4.77
CA TYR A 21 1.79 9.36 3.99
C TYR A 21 2.54 8.28 4.74
N VAL A 22 3.73 8.61 5.26
CA VAL A 22 4.58 7.68 6.00
C VAL A 22 3.85 7.14 7.22
N ILE A 23 3.23 8.00 8.03
CA ILE A 23 2.52 7.59 9.25
C ILE A 23 1.32 6.69 8.90
N VAL A 24 0.47 7.11 7.95
CA VAL A 24 -0.73 6.35 7.56
C VAL A 24 -0.34 4.97 7.06
N TYR A 25 0.60 4.89 6.11
CA TYR A 25 1.02 3.61 5.54
C TYR A 25 1.78 2.74 6.55
N PHE A 26 2.54 3.33 7.47
CA PHE A 26 3.24 2.57 8.50
C PHE A 26 2.26 1.91 9.47
N LEU A 27 1.30 2.68 10.00
CA LEU A 27 0.27 2.17 10.89
C LEU A 27 -0.61 1.12 10.20
N TRP A 28 -0.97 1.38 8.94
CA TRP A 28 -1.69 0.40 8.13
C TRP A 28 -0.89 -0.89 7.95
N GLY A 29 0.41 -0.79 7.68
CA GLY A 29 1.29 -1.93 7.52
C GLY A 29 1.43 -2.77 8.79
N LEU A 30 1.57 -2.12 9.95
CA LEU A 30 1.57 -2.82 11.24
C LEU A 30 0.24 -3.52 11.51
N LEU A 31 -0.88 -2.84 11.26
CA LEU A 31 -2.22 -3.39 11.40
C LEU A 31 -2.39 -4.63 10.53
N MET A 32 -2.06 -4.55 9.25
CA MET A 32 -2.26 -5.65 8.30
C MET A 32 -1.29 -6.79 8.49
N HIS A 33 -0.06 -6.51 8.93
CA HIS A 33 0.86 -7.55 9.35
C HIS A 33 0.28 -8.35 10.52
N HIS A 34 -0.27 -7.67 11.52
CA HIS A 34 -0.89 -8.32 12.67
C HIS A 34 -2.17 -9.07 12.30
N VAL A 35 -3.05 -8.45 11.51
CA VAL A 35 -4.30 -9.08 11.05
C VAL A 35 -4.01 -10.32 10.20
N GLY A 36 -3.03 -10.25 9.29
CA GLY A 36 -2.63 -11.38 8.46
C GLY A 36 -2.08 -12.57 9.27
N GLN A 37 -1.38 -12.29 10.37
CA GLN A 37 -0.93 -13.31 11.31
C GLN A 37 -2.07 -13.86 12.17
N TRP A 38 -2.92 -12.98 12.70
CA TRP A 38 -4.02 -13.35 13.59
C TRP A 38 -5.09 -14.18 12.89
N LEU A 39 -5.42 -13.83 11.65
CA LEU A 39 -6.34 -14.60 10.80
C LEU A 39 -5.66 -15.75 10.07
N GLU A 40 -4.35 -15.95 10.28
CA GLU A 40 -3.55 -16.96 9.61
C GLU A 40 -3.77 -16.95 8.09
N ILE A 41 -3.65 -15.78 7.46
CA ILE A 41 -3.80 -15.60 6.01
C ILE A 41 -2.41 -15.62 5.35
N ALA A 42 -1.60 -14.61 5.68
CA ALA A 42 -0.24 -14.47 5.20
C ALA A 42 0.60 -13.66 6.19
N LYS A 43 1.92 -13.83 6.14
CA LYS A 43 2.88 -13.06 6.91
C LYS A 43 4.15 -12.77 6.11
N PHE A 44 4.83 -11.69 6.47
CA PHE A 44 6.21 -11.47 6.05
C PHE A 44 7.17 -12.43 6.76
N THR A 45 8.28 -12.73 6.10
CA THR A 45 9.40 -13.50 6.68
C THR A 45 10.01 -12.77 7.88
N PHE A 46 10.13 -11.44 7.78
CA PHE A 46 10.67 -10.56 8.80
C PHE A 46 9.76 -9.36 9.01
N TRP A 47 9.58 -8.95 10.27
CA TRP A 47 8.70 -7.83 10.64
C TRP A 47 9.09 -6.50 9.97
N TRP A 48 10.39 -6.27 9.77
CA TRP A 48 10.89 -5.00 9.21
C TRP A 48 10.48 -4.82 7.74
N GLN A 49 10.04 -5.87 7.06
CA GLN A 49 9.54 -5.78 5.69
C GLN A 49 8.28 -4.91 5.57
N VAL A 50 7.59 -4.63 6.68
CA VAL A 50 6.56 -3.59 6.72
C VAL A 50 7.11 -2.26 6.21
N ILE A 51 8.34 -1.90 6.56
CA ILE A 51 8.98 -0.65 6.11
C ILE A 51 9.25 -0.69 4.60
N SER A 52 9.87 -1.75 4.09
CA SER A 52 10.16 -1.85 2.66
C SER A 52 8.88 -1.85 1.81
N THR A 53 7.86 -2.56 2.26
CA THR A 53 6.61 -2.72 1.51
C THR A 53 5.75 -1.48 1.62
N TYR A 54 5.37 -1.07 2.83
CA TYR A 54 4.40 0.00 3.00
C TYR A 54 5.03 1.39 2.77
N ILE A 55 6.28 1.59 3.18
CA ILE A 55 6.92 2.91 3.10
C ILE A 55 7.73 3.06 1.82
N LEU A 56 8.67 2.16 1.56
CA LEU A 56 9.58 2.34 0.42
C LEU A 56 8.93 2.00 -0.93
N TYR A 57 7.93 1.11 -0.94
CA TYR A 57 7.24 0.71 -2.16
C TYR A 57 5.89 1.41 -2.32
N MET A 58 4.96 1.24 -1.36
CA MET A 58 3.58 1.72 -1.54
C MET A 58 3.43 3.24 -1.45
N VAL A 59 4.14 3.95 -0.56
CA VAL A 59 4.03 5.43 -0.46
C VAL A 59 4.42 6.12 -1.77
N PRO A 60 5.58 5.84 -2.40
CA PRO A 60 5.91 6.42 -3.70
C PRO A 60 4.83 6.17 -4.74
N ILE A 61 4.32 4.95 -4.83
CA ILE A 61 3.27 4.60 -5.79
C ILE A 61 1.98 5.37 -5.50
N SER A 62 1.56 5.44 -4.24
CA SER A 62 0.40 6.23 -3.82
C SER A 62 0.52 7.70 -4.23
N ILE A 63 1.70 8.31 -4.02
CA ILE A 63 1.98 9.69 -4.43
C ILE A 63 1.89 9.84 -5.95
N LEU A 64 2.46 8.91 -6.71
CA LEU A 64 2.38 8.93 -8.18
C LEU A 64 0.94 8.81 -8.67
N LEU A 65 0.09 8.08 -7.94
CA LEU A 65 -1.30 7.83 -8.30
C LEU A 65 -2.28 8.90 -7.80
N ARG A 66 -1.93 9.69 -6.78
CA ARG A 66 -2.82 10.64 -6.08
C ARG A 66 -3.67 11.55 -6.98
N GLY A 67 -3.12 11.98 -8.12
CA GLY A 67 -3.79 12.93 -9.03
C GLY A 67 -4.80 12.31 -9.99
N TYR A 68 -4.96 10.98 -9.99
CA TYR A 68 -5.88 10.29 -10.90
C TYR A 68 -7.23 9.97 -10.24
N SER A 69 -8.21 9.55 -11.05
CA SER A 69 -9.51 9.06 -10.55
C SER A 69 -9.34 7.81 -9.68
N ILE A 70 -10.30 7.52 -8.79
CA ILE A 70 -10.28 6.32 -7.92
C ILE A 70 -10.08 5.04 -8.74
N PHE A 71 -10.80 4.90 -9.85
CA PHE A 71 -10.69 3.73 -10.72
C PHE A 71 -9.29 3.60 -11.34
N THR A 72 -8.72 4.71 -11.83
CA THR A 72 -7.37 4.72 -12.40
C THR A 72 -6.30 4.42 -11.34
N GLN A 73 -6.47 4.93 -10.12
CA GLN A 73 -5.60 4.60 -8.99
C GLN A 73 -5.66 3.11 -8.67
N TYR A 74 -6.86 2.52 -8.65
CA TYR A 74 -7.01 1.08 -8.46
C TYR A 74 -6.36 0.28 -9.59
N ALA A 75 -6.61 0.62 -10.86
CA ALA A 75 -6.08 -0.12 -12.01
C ALA A 75 -4.54 -0.10 -12.06
N TYR A 76 -3.91 1.06 -11.88
CA TYR A 76 -2.44 1.14 -11.81
C TYR A 76 -1.88 0.57 -10.50
N GLY A 77 -2.64 0.71 -9.41
CA GLY A 77 -2.34 0.05 -8.15
C GLY A 77 -2.32 -1.46 -8.26
N LEU A 78 -3.22 -2.05 -9.05
CA LEU A 78 -3.26 -3.48 -9.30
C LEU A 78 -2.01 -3.96 -10.03
N VAL A 79 -1.52 -3.21 -11.00
CA VAL A 79 -0.25 -3.53 -11.67
C VAL A 79 0.91 -3.52 -10.66
N ALA A 80 0.98 -2.51 -9.80
CA ALA A 80 1.99 -2.44 -8.74
C ALA A 80 1.89 -3.62 -7.76
N MET A 81 0.68 -3.90 -7.24
CA MET A 81 0.49 -5.00 -6.29
C MET A 81 0.74 -6.36 -6.92
N ALA A 82 0.39 -6.57 -8.19
CA ALA A 82 0.68 -7.82 -8.87
C ALA A 82 2.19 -8.11 -8.90
N ILE A 83 3.02 -7.09 -9.17
CA ILE A 83 4.48 -7.22 -9.12
C ILE A 83 4.96 -7.52 -7.71
N LEU A 84 4.43 -6.80 -6.71
CA LEU A 84 4.83 -6.94 -5.31
C LEU A 84 4.45 -8.31 -4.73
N GLU A 85 3.20 -8.76 -4.92
CA GLU A 85 2.71 -10.05 -4.44
C GLU A 85 3.43 -11.19 -5.15
N PHE A 86 3.54 -11.13 -6.48
CA PHE A 86 4.27 -12.13 -7.25
C PHE A 86 5.73 -12.25 -6.78
N GLY A 87 6.44 -11.13 -6.67
CA GLY A 87 7.82 -11.11 -6.19
C GLY A 87 7.94 -11.56 -4.74
N GLY A 88 6.98 -11.16 -3.89
CA GLY A 88 6.92 -11.48 -2.48
C GLY A 88 6.95 -12.99 -2.23
N TYR A 89 6.03 -13.71 -2.85
CA TYR A 89 5.93 -15.17 -2.73
C TYR A 89 7.04 -15.89 -3.51
N THR A 90 7.37 -15.44 -4.73
CA THR A 90 8.43 -16.07 -5.54
C THR A 90 9.79 -16.04 -4.84
N LEU A 91 10.12 -14.95 -4.15
CA LEU A 91 11.38 -14.78 -3.43
C LEU A 91 11.33 -15.32 -1.98
N GLY A 92 10.20 -15.89 -1.55
CA GLY A 92 10.04 -16.40 -0.18
C GLY A 92 10.13 -15.32 0.90
N THR A 93 9.80 -14.08 0.55
CA THR A 93 9.78 -12.93 1.47
C THR A 93 8.41 -12.73 2.10
N SER A 94 7.40 -13.45 1.60
CA SER A 94 6.06 -13.57 2.18
C SER A 94 5.63 -15.03 2.16
N TYR A 95 4.94 -15.45 3.21
CA TYR A 95 4.43 -16.81 3.37
C TYR A 95 2.92 -16.81 3.50
N ILE A 96 2.31 -17.81 2.90
CA ILE A 96 0.88 -18.13 2.99
C ILE A 96 0.74 -19.18 4.10
N TYR A 97 -0.21 -18.99 5.01
CA TYR A 97 -0.50 -20.01 6.01
C TYR A 97 -1.28 -21.16 5.36
N PRO A 98 -0.99 -22.42 5.73
CA PRO A 98 -1.73 -23.57 5.20
C PRO A 98 -3.19 -23.52 5.64
N ASP A 99 -4.10 -24.00 4.78
CA ASP A 99 -5.54 -24.10 5.05
C ASP A 99 -6.19 -22.77 5.47
N ASN A 100 -5.67 -21.64 4.98
CA ASN A 100 -6.25 -20.34 5.32
C ASN A 100 -7.63 -20.11 4.65
N ILE A 101 -8.41 -19.21 5.23
CA ILE A 101 -9.79 -18.94 4.78
C ILE A 101 -9.88 -18.53 3.30
N LEU A 102 -8.90 -17.80 2.77
CA LEU A 102 -8.92 -17.36 1.37
C LEU A 102 -8.63 -18.53 0.42
N GLU A 103 -7.70 -19.41 0.76
CA GLU A 103 -7.47 -20.64 0.00
C GLU A 103 -8.68 -21.57 0.03
N GLN A 104 -9.36 -21.69 1.17
CA GLN A 104 -10.59 -22.49 1.26
C GLN A 104 -11.73 -21.91 0.41
N CYS A 105 -11.87 -20.58 0.36
CA CYS A 105 -12.93 -19.92 -0.41
C CYS A 105 -12.66 -19.86 -1.92
N PHE A 106 -11.41 -19.62 -2.34
CA PHE A 106 -11.06 -19.31 -3.73
C PHE A 106 -10.08 -20.29 -4.38
N GLY A 107 -9.52 -21.22 -3.61
CA GLY A 107 -8.49 -22.17 -4.05
C GLY A 107 -7.07 -21.58 -4.02
N THR A 108 -6.09 -22.47 -3.88
CA THR A 108 -4.66 -22.12 -3.77
C THR A 108 -4.13 -21.33 -4.98
N HIS A 109 -4.61 -21.62 -6.19
CA HIS A 109 -4.14 -20.97 -7.41
C HIS A 109 -4.57 -19.50 -7.56
N THR A 110 -5.56 -19.04 -6.78
CA THR A 110 -6.10 -17.68 -6.91
C THR A 110 -5.65 -16.76 -5.77
N PHE A 111 -4.98 -17.30 -4.74
CA PHE A 111 -4.61 -16.56 -3.53
C PHE A 111 -3.84 -15.28 -3.83
N ALA A 112 -2.69 -15.38 -4.52
CA ALA A 112 -1.84 -14.21 -4.81
C ALA A 112 -2.56 -13.16 -5.68
N LEU A 113 -3.43 -13.59 -6.59
CA LEU A 113 -4.26 -12.68 -7.39
C LEU A 113 -5.30 -11.97 -6.51
N GLY A 114 -5.97 -12.70 -5.61
CA GLY A 114 -6.91 -12.16 -4.65
C GLY A 114 -6.27 -11.12 -3.73
N MET A 115 -5.07 -11.43 -3.21
CA MET A 115 -4.29 -10.48 -2.39
C MET A 115 -3.91 -9.23 -3.20
N ALA A 116 -3.45 -9.39 -4.45
CA ALA A 116 -3.11 -8.25 -5.30
C ALA A 116 -4.34 -7.35 -5.57
N MET A 117 -5.50 -7.94 -5.84
CA MET A 117 -6.76 -7.22 -6.02
C MET A 117 -7.19 -6.48 -4.75
N PHE A 118 -7.09 -7.14 -3.60
CA PHE A 118 -7.43 -6.53 -2.31
C PHE A 118 -6.50 -5.36 -1.98
N PHE A 119 -5.19 -5.57 -2.02
CA PHE A 119 -4.22 -4.55 -1.66
C PHE A 119 -4.15 -3.40 -2.68
N ALA A 120 -4.58 -3.59 -3.93
CA ALA A 120 -4.69 -2.50 -4.89
C ALA A 120 -5.66 -1.40 -4.44
N LEU A 121 -6.63 -1.74 -3.58
CA LEU A 121 -7.54 -0.77 -2.96
C LEU A 121 -6.82 0.19 -2.00
N TYR A 122 -5.60 -0.14 -1.54
CA TYR A 122 -4.89 0.69 -0.57
C TYR A 122 -4.45 2.01 -1.16
N PHE A 123 -4.20 2.08 -2.48
CA PHE A 123 -3.82 3.33 -3.12
C PHE A 123 -4.97 4.36 -3.14
N PRO A 124 -6.17 4.05 -3.67
CA PRO A 124 -7.29 4.99 -3.61
C PRO A 124 -7.71 5.31 -2.17
N ILE A 125 -7.80 4.31 -1.28
CA ILE A 125 -8.20 4.54 0.11
C ILE A 125 -7.14 5.34 0.87
N GLY A 126 -5.87 4.96 0.74
CA GLY A 126 -4.74 5.64 1.38
C GLY A 126 -4.59 7.08 0.91
N ASN A 127 -4.73 7.35 -0.39
CA ASN A 127 -4.74 8.72 -0.90
C ASN A 127 -5.92 9.53 -0.36
N TRP A 128 -7.10 8.92 -0.23
CA TRP A 128 -8.26 9.57 0.38
C TRP A 128 -8.04 9.89 1.86
N VAL A 129 -7.57 8.92 2.67
CA VAL A 129 -7.26 9.10 4.10
C VAL A 129 -6.20 10.18 4.30
N VAL A 130 -5.08 10.11 3.57
CA VAL A 130 -3.99 11.09 3.67
C VAL A 130 -4.50 12.49 3.32
N ASN A 131 -5.33 12.62 2.29
CA ASN A 131 -5.91 13.91 1.92
C ASN A 131 -6.83 14.46 3.03
N ARG A 132 -7.67 13.61 3.63
CA ARG A 132 -8.54 14.01 4.75
C ARG A 132 -7.72 14.48 5.95
N ILE A 133 -6.73 13.72 6.38
CA ILE A 133 -5.85 14.09 7.49
C ILE A 133 -5.09 15.38 7.16
N TYR A 134 -4.56 15.51 5.95
CA TYR A 134 -3.85 16.70 5.52
C TYR A 134 -4.71 17.97 5.58
N LEU A 135 -5.96 17.90 5.14
CA LEU A 135 -6.89 19.04 5.19
C LEU A 135 -7.19 19.47 6.64
N LEU A 136 -7.29 18.54 7.59
CA LEU A 136 -7.46 18.86 9.01
C LEU A 136 -6.32 19.71 9.58
N PHE A 137 -5.08 19.50 9.12
CA PHE A 137 -3.91 20.26 9.57
C PHE A 137 -3.66 21.56 8.80
N VAL A 138 -4.27 21.73 7.62
CA VAL A 138 -4.11 22.93 6.79
C VAL A 138 -5.22 23.95 7.04
N ASP A 139 -6.45 23.51 7.29
CA ASP A 139 -7.56 24.42 7.66
C ASP A 139 -7.33 25.15 8.99
N ASP A 140 -6.50 24.60 9.89
CA ASP A 140 -6.23 25.22 11.19
C ASP A 140 -5.36 26.49 11.10
N LYS A 141 -4.66 26.71 9.97
CA LYS A 141 -3.81 27.88 9.75
C LYS A 141 -4.51 29.08 9.10
N SER A 142 -5.79 28.96 8.72
CA SER A 142 -6.59 30.08 8.19
C SER A 142 -7.48 30.73 9.27
N LYS A 143 -7.39 30.27 10.53
CA LYS A 143 -8.21 30.73 11.67
C LYS A 143 -7.41 31.41 12.79
N ILE A 144 -6.15 31.77 12.56
CA ILE A 144 -5.31 32.57 13.48
C ILE A 144 -4.90 33.87 12.78
#